data_AF-A0A2M7V3T5-F1
#
_entry.id   AF-A0A2M7V3T5-F1
#
_cell.length_a   1.000
_cell.length_b   1.000
_cell.length_c   1.000
_cell.angle_alpha   90.00
_cell.angle_beta   90.00
_cell.angle_gamma   90.00
#
_symmetry.space_group_name_H-M   'P 1'
#
loop_
_entity.id
_entity.type
_entity.pdbx_description
1 polymer ?
#
loop_
_entity_poly.entity_id
_entity_poly.type
_entity_poly.pdbx_seq_one_letter_code
_entity_poly.pdbx_strand_id
1 'polypeptide(L)'
;MLTQDELERLVVDTMGDDYVEYGVMRLLTEDLTTEEGKVTNITCEIKEVRTLTSVTVTGSGEGAALTIFEALKSKFGEEHPSLNYIYPISFTGDVQMPEKRRQSNLAEPLPATFVFENNLGRRFVFSASDASSTRAIASAILKCIVHFVNAERAVLKVLTWIADADSRKRPGLVDRYTRLLADLIENASYSTSIERARRAAKI
;
A
#
# COMPACT_ATOMS: atom_id res chain seq x y z
N MET A 1 -11.40 -17.00 -4.95
CA MET A 1 -11.18 -15.55 -4.89
C MET A 1 -11.65 -14.94 -3.57
N LEU A 2 -10.67 -14.60 -2.73
CA LEU A 2 -10.87 -13.89 -1.46
C LEU A 2 -11.29 -12.43 -1.71
N THR A 3 -12.10 -11.88 -0.84
CA THR A 3 -12.35 -10.43 -0.74
C THR A 3 -11.10 -9.69 -0.25
N GLN A 4 -11.09 -8.36 -0.35
CA GLN A 4 -9.97 -7.55 0.16
C GLN A 4 -9.74 -7.76 1.67
N ASP A 5 -10.81 -7.78 2.46
CA ASP A 5 -10.72 -7.96 3.91
C ASP A 5 -10.22 -9.36 4.29
N GLU A 6 -10.65 -10.39 3.56
CA GLU A 6 -10.17 -11.76 3.77
C GLU A 6 -8.68 -11.88 3.42
N LEU A 7 -8.25 -11.26 2.32
CA LEU A 7 -6.84 -11.20 1.95
C LEU A 7 -6.01 -10.46 3.01
N GLU A 8 -6.49 -9.32 3.51
CA GLU A 8 -5.81 -8.55 4.54
C GLU A 8 -5.64 -9.38 5.82
N ARG A 9 -6.69 -10.09 6.27
CA ARG A 9 -6.59 -11.01 7.41
C ARG A 9 -5.59 -12.12 7.16
N LEU A 10 -5.62 -12.73 5.99
CA LEU A 10 -4.69 -13.79 5.61
C LEU A 10 -3.23 -13.31 5.65
N VAL A 11 -2.98 -12.10 5.16
CA VAL A 11 -1.65 -11.46 5.17
C VAL A 11 -1.22 -11.15 6.60
N VAL A 12 -2.10 -10.57 7.43
CA VAL A 12 -1.82 -10.29 8.85
C VAL A 12 -1.49 -11.57 9.60
N ASP A 13 -2.28 -12.63 9.45
CA ASP A 13 -2.06 -13.92 10.09
C ASP A 13 -0.74 -14.57 9.66
N THR A 14 -0.38 -14.42 8.37
CA THR A 14 0.87 -14.96 7.81
C THR A 14 2.08 -14.18 8.32
N MET A 15 1.96 -12.85 8.40
CA MET A 15 3.07 -11.97 8.76
C MET A 15 3.29 -11.89 10.27
N GLY A 16 2.23 -11.86 11.07
CA GLY A 16 2.31 -11.71 12.52
C GLY A 16 3.14 -10.51 12.94
N ASP A 17 4.21 -10.75 13.70
CA ASP A 17 5.13 -9.70 14.16
C ASP A 17 5.97 -9.06 13.05
N ASP A 18 6.04 -9.67 11.87
CA ASP A 18 6.74 -9.10 10.71
C ASP A 18 5.87 -8.14 9.91
N TYR A 19 4.57 -8.02 10.21
CA TYR A 19 3.68 -7.08 9.52
C TYR A 19 4.15 -5.64 9.73
N VAL A 20 4.30 -4.88 8.64
CA VAL A 20 4.71 -3.48 8.71
C VAL A 20 3.51 -2.55 8.57
N GLU A 21 3.50 -1.49 9.36
CA GLU A 21 2.50 -0.45 9.31
C GLU A 21 3.21 0.90 9.25
N TYR A 22 2.71 1.81 8.42
CA TYR A 22 3.25 3.14 8.27
C TYR A 22 2.17 4.19 8.51
N GLY A 23 2.56 5.30 9.13
CA GLY A 23 1.74 6.50 9.29
C GLY A 23 2.36 7.71 8.61
N VAL A 24 1.52 8.61 8.11
CA VAL A 24 1.95 9.92 7.60
C VAL A 24 2.21 10.85 8.79
N MET A 25 3.47 11.26 8.97
CA MET A 25 3.86 12.17 10.05
C MET A 25 3.80 13.63 9.62
N ARG A 26 4.37 13.92 8.44
CA ARG A 26 4.42 15.27 7.90
C ARG A 26 4.18 15.22 6.41
N LEU A 27 3.41 16.18 5.91
CA LEU A 27 3.15 16.34 4.48
C LEU A 27 3.23 17.81 4.12
N LEU A 28 4.10 18.13 3.17
CA LEU A 28 4.21 19.43 2.53
C LEU A 28 3.85 19.26 1.06
N THR A 29 3.01 20.16 0.56
CA THR A 29 2.63 20.23 -0.84
C THR A 29 2.76 21.67 -1.32
N GLU A 30 3.45 21.87 -2.44
CA GLU A 30 3.61 23.17 -3.09
C GLU A 30 3.11 23.07 -4.53
N ASP A 31 2.10 23.87 -4.86
CA ASP A 31 1.61 24.01 -6.23
C ASP A 31 2.29 25.22 -6.89
N LEU A 32 3.03 24.95 -7.95
CA LEU A 32 3.80 25.92 -8.72
C LEU A 32 3.17 26.12 -10.09
N THR A 33 3.18 27.36 -10.56
CA THR A 33 2.90 27.68 -11.97
C THR A 33 4.22 28.05 -12.63
N THR A 34 4.65 27.23 -13.58
CA THR A 34 5.88 27.42 -14.37
C THR A 34 5.52 27.83 -15.79
N GLU A 35 6.51 28.21 -16.60
CA GLU A 35 6.30 28.47 -18.03
C GLU A 35 5.82 27.22 -18.79
N GLU A 36 6.13 26.03 -18.27
CA GLU A 36 5.81 24.73 -18.86
C GLU A 36 4.46 24.16 -18.39
N GLY A 37 3.84 24.74 -17.36
CA GLY A 37 2.53 24.31 -16.85
C GLY A 37 2.35 24.44 -15.34
N LYS A 38 1.47 23.62 -14.77
CA LYS A 38 1.24 23.54 -13.32
C LYS A 38 1.90 22.29 -12.77
N VAL A 39 2.70 22.45 -11.73
CA VAL A 39 3.46 21.36 -11.11
C VAL A 39 3.20 21.34 -9.61
N THR A 40 2.89 20.18 -9.07
CA THR A 40 2.77 19.95 -7.63
C THR A 40 4.00 19.23 -7.12
N ASN A 41 4.74 19.88 -6.22
CA ASN A 41 5.83 19.27 -5.46
C ASN A 41 5.32 18.75 -4.13
N ILE A 42 5.77 17.57 -3.73
CA ILE A 42 5.42 16.96 -2.45
C ILE A 42 6.67 16.57 -1.66
N THR A 43 6.60 16.72 -0.34
CA THR A 43 7.53 16.11 0.62
C THR A 43 6.70 15.44 1.70
N CYS A 44 6.77 14.11 1.77
CA CYS A 44 6.02 13.29 2.70
C CYS A 44 6.99 12.54 3.62
N GLU A 45 6.87 12.78 4.92
CA GLU A 45 7.56 12.00 5.95
C GLU A 45 6.61 10.93 6.46
N ILE A 46 6.97 9.67 6.25
CA ILE A 46 6.25 8.52 6.77
C ILE A 46 7.07 7.85 7.87
N LYS A 47 6.38 7.25 8.83
CA LYS A 47 7.02 6.58 9.96
C LYS A 47 6.48 5.17 10.10
N GLU A 48 7.37 4.20 10.22
CA GLU A 48 7.00 2.84 10.56
C GLU A 48 6.58 2.79 12.04
N VAL A 49 5.38 2.26 12.32
CA VAL A 49 4.76 2.32 13.65
C VAL A 49 5.58 1.55 14.69
N ARG A 50 6.12 0.39 14.32
CA ARG A 50 6.85 -0.50 15.24
C ARG A 50 8.27 -0.05 15.52
N THR A 51 9.05 0.24 14.47
CA THR A 51 10.47 0.60 14.61
C THR A 51 10.68 2.08 14.90
N LEU A 52 9.64 2.90 14.72
CA LEU A 52 9.69 4.35 14.77
C LEU A 52 10.67 4.98 13.77
N THR A 53 11.10 4.21 12.76
CA THR A 53 11.98 4.70 11.69
C THR A 53 11.18 5.58 10.74
N SER A 54 11.70 6.77 10.46
CA SER A 54 11.10 7.71 9.52
C SER A 54 11.80 7.67 8.16
N VAL A 55 11.02 7.75 7.09
CA VAL A 55 11.50 7.86 5.72
C VAL A 55 10.85 9.09 5.10
N THR A 56 11.65 9.91 4.44
CA THR A 56 11.14 11.04 3.66
C THR A 56 11.08 10.65 2.19
N VAL A 57 9.96 10.98 1.56
CA VAL A 57 9.67 10.73 0.16
C VAL A 57 9.35 12.06 -0.50
N THR A 58 9.99 12.34 -1.63
CA THR A 58 9.77 13.56 -2.42
C THR A 58 9.30 13.20 -3.82
N GLY A 59 8.53 14.09 -4.43
CA GLY A 59 8.01 13.90 -5.77
C GLY A 59 7.54 15.19 -6.41
N SER A 60 7.44 15.20 -7.73
CA SER A 60 6.94 16.30 -8.52
C SER A 60 6.07 15.75 -9.65
N GLY A 61 4.93 16.39 -9.92
CA GLY A 61 3.99 15.90 -10.94
C GLY A 61 2.68 16.69 -10.99
N GLU A 62 1.69 16.13 -11.68
CA GLU A 62 0.38 16.76 -11.88
C GLU A 62 -0.59 16.39 -10.74
N GLY A 63 -0.70 17.28 -9.75
CA GLY A 63 -1.65 17.16 -8.64
C GLY A 63 -1.17 16.30 -7.47
N ALA A 64 -1.52 16.71 -6.26
CA ALA A 64 -0.99 16.12 -5.03
C ALA A 64 -1.22 14.60 -4.92
N ALA A 65 -2.42 14.11 -5.24
CA ALA A 65 -2.77 12.70 -5.08
C ALA A 65 -1.88 11.77 -5.93
N LEU A 66 -1.75 12.08 -7.22
CA LEU A 66 -0.96 11.26 -8.15
C LEU A 66 0.53 11.36 -7.81
N THR A 67 1.03 12.57 -7.52
CA THR A 67 2.42 12.77 -7.12
C THR A 67 2.77 12.01 -5.84
N ILE A 68 1.88 11.97 -4.85
CA ILE A 68 2.08 11.17 -3.62
C ILE A 68 2.14 9.68 -3.95
N PHE A 69 1.22 9.17 -4.77
CA PHE A 69 1.20 7.76 -5.18
C PHE A 69 2.48 7.38 -5.91
N GLU A 70 2.89 8.13 -6.92
CA GLU A 70 4.10 7.84 -7.70
C GLU A 70 5.37 7.96 -6.86
N ALA A 71 5.44 8.94 -5.95
CA ALA A 71 6.59 9.09 -5.07
C ALA A 71 6.73 7.90 -4.09
N LEU A 72 5.62 7.47 -3.48
CA LEU A 72 5.62 6.28 -2.61
C LEU A 72 5.90 5.01 -3.41
N LYS A 73 5.27 4.84 -4.57
CA LYS A 73 5.52 3.72 -5.47
C LYS A 73 6.98 3.65 -5.91
N SER A 74 7.59 4.77 -6.24
CA SER A 74 9.03 4.84 -6.57
C SER A 74 9.88 4.42 -5.38
N LYS A 75 9.57 4.90 -4.17
CA LYS A 75 10.32 4.57 -2.96
C LYS A 75 10.25 3.09 -2.58
N PHE A 76 9.08 2.47 -2.66
CA PHE A 76 8.86 1.08 -2.24
C PHE A 76 8.99 0.07 -3.39
N GLY A 77 8.79 0.51 -4.64
CA GLY A 77 8.73 -0.37 -5.81
C GLY A 77 10.05 -0.99 -6.22
N GLU A 78 11.18 -0.42 -5.76
CA GLU A 78 12.50 -1.03 -5.95
C GLU A 78 12.59 -2.39 -5.24
N GLU A 79 12.17 -2.43 -3.97
CA GLU A 79 12.14 -3.62 -3.12
C GLU A 79 10.90 -4.48 -3.34
N HIS A 80 9.78 -3.86 -3.77
CA HIS A 80 8.48 -4.51 -3.93
C HIS A 80 7.92 -4.34 -5.35
N PRO A 81 8.39 -5.16 -6.33
CA PRO A 81 7.94 -5.10 -7.71
C PRO A 81 6.43 -5.21 -7.94
N SER A 82 5.66 -5.80 -7.02
CA SER A 82 4.21 -5.90 -7.16
C SER A 82 3.53 -4.54 -7.31
N LEU A 83 4.11 -3.49 -6.72
CA LEU A 83 3.63 -2.10 -6.81
C LEU A 83 3.60 -1.56 -8.24
N ASN A 84 4.42 -2.10 -9.14
CA ASN A 84 4.44 -1.69 -10.55
C ASN A 84 3.17 -2.07 -11.31
N TYR A 85 2.39 -3.02 -10.79
CA TYR A 85 1.20 -3.54 -11.42
C TYR A 85 -0.10 -2.97 -10.85
N ILE A 86 -0.03 -1.88 -10.07
CA ILE A 86 -1.20 -1.22 -9.48
C ILE A 86 -1.25 0.23 -9.94
N TYR A 87 -2.47 0.72 -10.20
CA TYR A 87 -2.74 2.09 -10.63
C TYR A 87 -4.06 2.61 -10.03
N PRO A 88 -4.13 3.91 -9.67
CA PRO A 88 -5.37 4.52 -9.21
C PRO A 88 -6.36 4.64 -10.38
N ILE A 89 -7.63 4.29 -10.16
CA ILE A 89 -8.70 4.41 -11.16
C ILE A 89 -9.79 5.41 -10.76
N SER A 90 -9.99 5.63 -9.46
CA SER A 90 -10.90 6.68 -8.99
C SER A 90 -10.52 7.21 -7.61
N PHE A 91 -10.93 8.45 -7.36
CA PHE A 91 -10.81 9.14 -6.09
C PHE A 91 -12.15 9.78 -5.75
N THR A 92 -12.54 9.69 -4.49
CA THR A 92 -13.73 10.37 -3.96
C THR A 92 -13.41 10.95 -2.59
N GLY A 93 -13.64 12.26 -2.44
CA GLY A 93 -13.67 12.94 -1.15
C GLY A 93 -15.05 13.52 -0.94
N ASP A 94 -15.81 12.99 0.02
CA ASP A 94 -17.13 13.50 0.36
C ASP A 94 -17.01 14.45 1.55
N VAL A 95 -17.11 15.75 1.29
CA VAL A 95 -17.01 16.77 2.33
C VAL A 95 -18.40 17.29 2.63
N GLN A 96 -18.95 16.87 3.77
CA GLN A 96 -20.22 17.41 4.25
C GLN A 96 -19.98 18.75 4.94
N MET A 97 -20.48 19.83 4.34
CA MET A 97 -20.44 21.16 4.94
C MET A 97 -21.73 21.39 5.73
N PRO A 98 -21.68 21.66 7.05
CA PRO A 98 -22.89 21.89 7.83
C PRO A 98 -23.61 23.18 7.40
N GLU A 99 -24.93 23.11 7.24
CA GLU A 99 -25.77 24.21 6.72
C GLU A 99 -25.86 25.46 7.63
N LYS A 100 -25.44 25.37 8.90
CA LYS A 100 -25.54 26.49 9.87
C LYS A 100 -24.18 26.88 10.47
N ARG A 101 -23.62 27.97 9.97
CA ARG A 101 -22.35 28.62 10.38
C ARG A 101 -22.23 29.06 11.86
N ARG A 102 -23.20 28.80 12.75
CA ARG A 102 -23.24 29.42 14.10
C ARG A 102 -22.71 28.58 15.26
N GLN A 103 -22.37 27.32 15.05
CA GLN A 103 -21.69 26.47 16.05
C GLN A 103 -20.79 25.43 15.37
N SER A 104 -19.97 25.85 14.40
CA SER A 104 -18.98 24.94 13.80
C SER A 104 -17.83 24.75 14.79
N ASN A 105 -17.94 23.74 15.65
CA ASN A 105 -16.74 23.06 16.13
C ASN A 105 -16.08 22.45 14.88
N LEU A 106 -15.20 23.22 14.26
CA LEU A 106 -14.33 22.78 13.18
C LEU A 106 -13.53 21.56 13.67
N ALA A 107 -13.87 20.35 13.23
CA ALA A 107 -12.97 19.21 13.05
C ALA A 107 -13.74 17.91 12.71
N GLU A 108 -14.72 17.93 11.80
CA GLU A 108 -15.16 16.66 11.23
C GLU A 108 -14.04 16.12 10.32
N PRO A 109 -13.60 14.86 10.48
CA PRO A 109 -12.58 14.26 9.63
C PRO A 109 -13.03 14.27 8.17
N LEU A 110 -12.17 14.78 7.29
CA LEU A 110 -12.38 14.79 5.85
C LEU A 110 -12.04 13.40 5.29
N PRO A 111 -12.99 12.66 4.70
CA PRO A 111 -12.73 11.35 4.14
C PRO A 111 -12.06 11.47 2.76
N ALA A 112 -11.20 10.51 2.48
CA ALA A 112 -10.60 10.26 1.17
C ALA A 112 -10.70 8.77 0.89
N THR A 113 -11.33 8.42 -0.24
CA THR A 113 -11.46 7.03 -0.72
C THR A 113 -10.84 6.93 -2.10
N PHE A 114 -9.95 5.97 -2.28
CA PHE A 114 -9.36 5.62 -3.56
C PHE A 114 -9.78 4.22 -3.97
N VAL A 115 -10.03 4.05 -5.26
CA VAL A 115 -10.11 2.75 -5.90
C VAL A 115 -8.87 2.57 -6.75
N PHE A 116 -8.15 1.49 -6.51
CA PHE A 116 -7.01 1.05 -7.29
C PHE A 116 -7.39 -0.20 -8.07
N GLU A 117 -6.75 -0.39 -9.21
CA GLU A 117 -6.88 -1.60 -10.01
C GLU A 117 -5.49 -2.16 -10.28
N ASN A 118 -5.40 -3.49 -10.34
CA ASN A 118 -4.17 -4.15 -10.74
C ASN A 118 -4.22 -4.61 -12.21
N ASN A 119 -3.10 -5.11 -12.71
CA ASN A 119 -2.99 -5.66 -14.07
C ASN A 119 -3.88 -6.89 -14.37
N LEU A 120 -4.54 -7.47 -13.35
CA LEU A 120 -5.52 -8.55 -13.50
C LEU A 120 -6.97 -8.02 -13.55
N GLY A 121 -7.16 -6.68 -13.53
CA GLY A 121 -8.48 -6.04 -13.52
C GLY A 121 -9.17 -6.10 -12.15
N ARG A 122 -8.47 -6.54 -11.10
CA ARG A 122 -9.03 -6.59 -9.74
C ARG A 122 -8.94 -5.23 -9.09
N ARG A 123 -10.03 -4.84 -8.42
CA ARG A 123 -10.16 -3.54 -7.74
C ARG A 123 -9.99 -3.67 -6.23
N PHE A 124 -9.38 -2.64 -5.64
CA PHE A 124 -9.12 -2.50 -4.23
C PHE A 124 -9.54 -1.11 -3.78
N VAL A 125 -10.18 -1.02 -2.61
CA VAL A 125 -10.71 0.22 -2.08
C VAL A 125 -9.97 0.55 -0.79
N PHE A 126 -9.36 1.74 -0.74
CA PHE A 126 -8.67 2.22 0.45
C PHE A 126 -9.24 3.57 0.84
N SER A 127 -9.62 3.68 2.12
CA SER A 127 -10.13 4.92 2.67
C SER A 127 -9.36 5.36 3.92
N ALA A 128 -9.29 6.66 4.10
CA ALA A 128 -8.78 7.28 5.32
C ALA A 128 -9.52 8.59 5.57
N SER A 129 -9.49 9.07 6.80
CA SER A 129 -10.07 10.35 7.17
C SER A 129 -9.11 11.12 8.05
N ASP A 130 -8.98 12.41 7.81
CA ASP A 130 -8.10 13.28 8.60
C ASP A 130 -8.64 14.71 8.63
N ALA A 131 -8.17 15.54 9.56
CA ALA A 131 -8.51 16.97 9.56
C ALA A 131 -7.99 17.71 8.31
N SER A 132 -6.97 17.17 7.62
CA SER A 132 -6.47 17.66 6.34
C SER A 132 -6.88 16.72 5.20
N SER A 133 -7.52 17.26 4.15
CA SER A 133 -7.86 16.48 2.95
C SER A 133 -6.63 15.85 2.29
N THR A 134 -5.54 16.62 2.16
CA THR A 134 -4.28 16.12 1.60
C THR A 134 -3.68 15.01 2.46
N ARG A 135 -3.77 15.10 3.79
CA ARG A 135 -3.30 14.02 4.67
C ARG A 135 -4.20 12.80 4.59
N ALA A 136 -5.52 12.97 4.51
CA ALA A 136 -6.44 11.86 4.29
C ALA A 136 -6.13 11.12 2.97
N ILE A 137 -5.87 11.88 1.90
CA ILE A 137 -5.41 11.34 0.61
C ILE A 137 -4.11 10.55 0.78
N ALA A 138 -3.09 11.16 1.39
CA ALA A 138 -1.80 10.50 1.60
C ALA A 138 -1.93 9.22 2.42
N SER A 139 -2.78 9.22 3.45
CA SER A 139 -3.04 8.05 4.30
C SER A 139 -3.78 6.95 3.54
N ALA A 140 -4.77 7.27 2.71
CA ALA A 140 -5.47 6.28 1.90
C ALA A 140 -4.54 5.62 0.86
N ILE A 141 -3.70 6.44 0.21
CA ILE A 141 -2.67 5.95 -0.71
C ILE A 141 -1.64 5.09 0.03
N LEU A 142 -1.17 5.54 1.20
CA LEU A 142 -0.21 4.79 2.01
C LEU A 142 -0.77 3.43 2.41
N LYS A 143 -2.05 3.35 2.81
CA LYS A 143 -2.72 2.06 3.08
C LYS A 143 -2.67 1.11 1.88
N CYS A 144 -2.88 1.62 0.67
CA CYS A 144 -2.72 0.83 -0.56
C CYS A 144 -1.30 0.27 -0.68
N ILE A 145 -0.28 1.14 -0.55
CA ILE A 145 1.13 0.72 -0.64
C ILE A 145 1.45 -0.34 0.42
N VAL A 146 1.05 -0.12 1.67
CA VAL A 146 1.28 -1.05 2.79
C VAL A 146 0.60 -2.39 2.58
N HIS A 147 -0.62 -2.40 2.02
CA HIS A 147 -1.33 -3.63 1.69
C HIS A 147 -0.52 -4.50 0.72
N PHE A 148 -0.06 -3.92 -0.39
CA PHE A 148 0.68 -4.69 -1.40
C PHE A 148 2.09 -5.07 -0.95
N VAL A 149 2.78 -4.20 -0.20
CA VAL A 149 4.08 -4.51 0.42
C VAL A 149 3.95 -5.73 1.35
N ASN A 150 2.96 -5.73 2.26
CA ASN A 150 2.78 -6.86 3.17
C ASN A 150 2.30 -8.13 2.44
N ALA A 151 1.44 -8.00 1.44
CA ALA A 151 0.98 -9.15 0.66
C ALA A 151 2.14 -9.81 -0.10
N GLU A 152 3.03 -9.03 -0.70
CA GLU A 152 4.24 -9.54 -1.35
C GLU A 152 5.18 -10.21 -0.34
N ARG A 153 5.42 -9.56 0.81
CA ARG A 153 6.24 -10.15 1.89
C ARG A 153 5.66 -11.45 2.42
N ALA A 154 4.33 -11.56 2.53
CA ALA A 154 3.65 -12.78 2.93
C ALA A 154 3.88 -13.91 1.92
N VAL A 155 3.77 -13.63 0.62
CA VAL A 155 4.07 -14.60 -0.45
C VAL A 155 5.50 -15.13 -0.33
N LEU A 156 6.48 -14.22 -0.17
CA LEU A 156 7.88 -14.60 -0.01
C LEU A 156 8.12 -15.41 1.26
N LYS A 157 7.47 -15.05 2.38
CA LYS A 157 7.55 -15.77 3.64
C LYS A 157 7.02 -17.19 3.51
N VAL A 158 5.86 -17.38 2.89
CA VAL A 158 5.26 -18.71 2.65
C VAL A 158 6.15 -19.58 1.76
N LEU A 159 6.82 -19.00 0.76
CA LEU A 159 7.80 -19.74 -0.06
C LEU A 159 8.95 -20.30 0.79
N THR A 160 9.47 -19.53 1.75
CA THR A 160 10.50 -20.04 2.66
C THR A 160 9.98 -21.13 3.58
N TRP A 161 8.72 -21.06 4.02
CA TRP A 161 8.07 -22.14 4.79
C TRP A 161 7.89 -23.43 4.00
N ILE A 162 7.56 -23.33 2.70
CA ILE A 162 7.48 -24.48 1.80
C ILE A 162 8.85 -25.15 1.68
N ALA A 163 9.89 -24.36 1.40
CA ALA A 163 11.26 -24.87 1.28
C ALA A 163 11.76 -25.53 2.58
N ASP A 164 11.49 -24.91 3.73
CA ASP A 164 11.83 -25.49 5.04
C ASP A 164 11.07 -26.79 5.31
N ALA A 165 9.76 -26.83 5.05
CA ALA A 165 8.94 -28.03 5.23
C ALA A 165 9.39 -29.19 4.34
N ASP A 166 9.76 -28.92 3.09
CA ASP A 166 10.28 -29.90 2.15
C ASP A 166 11.65 -30.43 2.61
N SER A 167 12.56 -29.54 3.02
CA SER A 167 13.88 -29.92 3.55
C SER A 167 13.79 -30.85 4.77
N ARG A 168 12.76 -30.67 5.60
CA ARG A 168 12.46 -31.48 6.79
C ARG A 168 11.59 -32.70 6.48
N LYS A 169 11.25 -32.96 5.22
CA LYS A 169 10.42 -34.07 4.74
C LYS A 169 9.05 -34.12 5.44
N ARG A 170 8.39 -32.96 5.56
CA ARG A 170 7.04 -32.82 6.14
C ARG A 170 5.98 -32.52 5.07
N PRO A 171 5.56 -33.52 4.27
CA PRO A 171 4.70 -33.30 3.10
C PRO A 171 3.35 -32.65 3.45
N GLY A 172 2.76 -32.99 4.61
CA GLY A 172 1.51 -32.35 5.03
C GLY A 172 1.62 -30.84 5.28
N LEU A 173 2.81 -30.34 5.66
CA LEU A 173 3.07 -28.90 5.77
C LEU A 173 3.29 -28.26 4.39
N VAL A 174 3.98 -28.96 3.49
CA VAL A 174 4.15 -28.53 2.10
C VAL A 174 2.78 -28.32 1.45
N ASP A 175 1.87 -29.29 1.55
CA ASP A 175 0.52 -29.20 0.98
C ASP A 175 -0.30 -28.06 1.60
N ARG A 176 -0.13 -27.82 2.91
CA ARG A 176 -0.81 -26.73 3.62
C ARG A 176 -0.30 -25.36 3.16
N TYR A 177 1.02 -25.17 3.12
CA TYR A 177 1.62 -23.91 2.72
C TYR A 177 1.46 -23.63 1.22
N THR A 178 1.40 -24.67 0.39
CA THR A 178 1.10 -24.52 -1.04
C THR A 178 -0.31 -24.00 -1.27
N ARG A 179 -1.30 -24.49 -0.50
CA ARG A 179 -2.67 -23.93 -0.53
C ARG A 179 -2.70 -22.48 -0.08
N LEU A 180 -2.04 -22.16 1.03
CA LEU A 180 -1.89 -20.79 1.52
C LEU A 180 -1.25 -19.86 0.47
N LEU A 181 -0.22 -20.33 -0.22
CA LEU A 181 0.43 -19.59 -1.29
C LEU A 181 -0.53 -19.33 -2.45
N ALA A 182 -1.31 -20.34 -2.86
CA ALA A 182 -2.31 -20.19 -3.91
C ALA A 182 -3.35 -19.12 -3.56
N ASP A 183 -3.83 -19.11 -2.32
CA ASP A 183 -4.79 -18.12 -1.82
C ASP A 183 -4.21 -16.69 -1.82
N LEU A 184 -2.90 -16.53 -1.56
CA LEU A 184 -2.22 -15.22 -1.59
C LEU A 184 -2.00 -14.70 -3.03
N ILE A 185 -1.53 -15.55 -3.95
CA ILE A 185 -1.18 -15.14 -5.32
C ILE A 185 -2.38 -14.93 -6.25
N GLU A 186 -3.57 -15.42 -5.89
CA GLU A 186 -4.80 -15.22 -6.70
C GLU A 186 -5.17 -13.72 -6.85
N ASN A 187 -4.62 -12.86 -5.99
CA ASN A 187 -5.05 -11.47 -5.86
C ASN A 187 -4.15 -10.45 -6.57
N ALA A 188 -2.89 -10.78 -6.85
CA ALA A 188 -1.96 -9.89 -7.56
C ALA A 188 -0.77 -10.66 -8.19
N SER A 189 -0.08 -10.02 -9.13
CA SER A 189 1.09 -10.59 -9.79
C SER A 189 2.35 -10.41 -8.93
N TYR A 190 2.87 -11.52 -8.38
CA TYR A 190 4.11 -11.55 -7.59
C TYR A 190 5.28 -12.25 -8.32
N SER A 191 5.12 -12.58 -9.61
CA SER A 191 6.09 -13.36 -10.40
C SER A 191 7.51 -12.80 -10.33
N THR A 192 7.67 -11.49 -10.52
CA THR A 192 8.98 -10.81 -10.47
C THR A 192 9.66 -10.96 -9.10
N SER A 193 8.89 -10.82 -8.02
CA SER A 193 9.40 -10.93 -6.65
C SER A 193 9.82 -12.38 -6.33
N ILE A 194 9.01 -13.35 -6.77
CA ILE A 194 9.31 -14.78 -6.63
C ILE A 194 10.58 -15.14 -7.41
N GLU A 195 10.72 -14.68 -8.65
CA GLU A 195 11.92 -14.91 -9.46
C GLU A 195 13.18 -14.30 -8.83
N ARG A 196 13.09 -13.07 -8.30
CA ARG A 196 14.18 -12.42 -7.57
C ARG A 196 14.58 -13.23 -6.34
N ALA A 197 13.60 -13.69 -5.55
CA ALA A 197 13.84 -14.48 -4.35
C ALA A 197 14.50 -15.83 -4.67
N ARG A 198 14.04 -16.54 -5.71
CA ARG A 198 14.67 -17.80 -6.18
C ARG A 198 16.13 -17.60 -6.59
N ARG A 199 16.41 -16.53 -7.35
CA ARG A 199 17.80 -16.18 -7.75
C ARG A 199 18.70 -15.86 -6.56
N ALA A 200 18.19 -15.13 -5.57
CA ALA A 200 18.95 -14.72 -4.39
C ALA A 200 19.17 -15.87 -3.39
N ALA A 201 18.16 -16.72 -3.19
CA ALA A 201 18.16 -17.73 -2.13
C ALA A 201 18.53 -19.15 -2.61
N LYS A 202 18.76 -19.36 -3.91
CA LYS A 202 18.91 -20.70 -4.52
C LYS A 202 17.79 -21.67 -4.10
N ILE A 203 16.56 -21.15 -3.96
CA ILE A 203 15.34 -21.94 -3.80
C ILE A 203 14.80 -22.25 -5.20
#